data_AF-A0A1A7KP58-F1
#
_entry.id   AF-A0A1A7KP58-F1
#
_cell.length_a   1.000
_cell.length_b   1.000
_cell.length_c   1.000
_cell.angle_alpha   90.00
_cell.angle_beta   90.00
_cell.angle_gamma   90.00
#
_symmetry.space_group_name_H-M   'P 1'
#
loop_
_entity.id
_entity.type
_entity.pdbx_description
1 polymer ?
#
loop_
_entity_poly.entity_id
_entity_poly.type
_entity_poly.pdbx_seq_one_letter_code
_entity_poly.pdbx_strand_id
1 'polypeptide(L)' 'MKTIVKHSRTKSAWNVVSTTIGTKYKIAVVPYILTDDEITQTKEKNEALEHAEFISKCFNKKI' A
#
# COMPACT_ATOMS: atom_id res chain seq x y z
N MET A 1 9.24 -10.22 9.56
CA MET A 1 8.96 -10.32 8.11
C MET A 1 9.43 -9.02 7.47
N LYS A 2 9.89 -9.00 6.21
CA LYS A 2 10.23 -7.72 5.55
C LYS A 2 9.23 -7.41 4.45
N THR A 3 8.68 -6.20 4.47
CA THR A 3 7.66 -5.72 3.52
C THR A 3 8.02 -4.34 2.96
N ILE A 4 7.52 -4.07 1.76
CA ILE A 4 7.61 -2.76 1.09
C ILE A 4 6.26 -2.37 0.50
N VAL A 5 6.05 -1.06 0.33
CA VAL A 5 4.85 -0.52 -0.33
C VAL A 5 5.16 -0.30 -1.82
N LYS A 6 4.26 -0.71 -2.70
CA LYS A 6 4.34 -0.50 -4.15
C LYS A 6 3.01 -0.09 -4.73
N HIS A 7 3.02 0.97 -5.53
CA HIS A 7 1.85 1.36 -6.32
C HIS A 7 1.49 0.26 -7.33
N SER A 8 0.19 0.04 -7.53
CA SER A 8 -0.31 -0.92 -8.51
C SER A 8 -0.31 -0.32 -9.93
N ARG A 9 0.32 -1.01 -10.88
CA ARG A 9 0.37 -0.54 -12.29
C ARG A 9 -0.98 -0.58 -13.01
N THR A 10 -1.92 -1.40 -12.56
CA THR A 10 -3.20 -1.66 -13.25
C THR A 10 -4.42 -1.30 -12.41
N LYS A 11 -4.24 -0.89 -11.16
CA LYS A 11 -5.36 -0.60 -10.23
C LYS A 11 -5.04 0.64 -9.40
N SER A 12 -6.07 1.35 -8.98
CA SER A 12 -5.97 2.46 -8.03
C SER A 12 -5.78 1.94 -6.61
N ALA A 13 -4.57 1.45 -6.32
CA ALA A 13 -4.26 0.85 -5.03
C ALA A 13 -2.77 0.87 -4.71
N TRP A 14 -2.46 0.90 -3.41
CA TRP A 14 -1.13 0.63 -2.85
C TRP A 14 -1.06 -0.82 -2.36
N ASN A 15 -0.06 -1.57 -2.82
CA ASN A 15 0.17 -2.94 -2.38
C ASN A 15 1.26 -2.96 -1.31
N VAL A 16 1.03 -3.71 -0.23
CA VAL A 16 2.09 -4.11 0.71
C VAL A 16 2.56 -5.49 0.28
N VAL A 17 3.83 -5.60 -0.11
CA VAL A 17 4.41 -6.86 -0.61
C VAL A 17 5.56 -7.32 0.26
N SER A 18 5.69 -8.63 0.46
CA SER A 18 6.85 -9.21 1.13
C SER A 18 8.05 -9.20 0.20
N THR A 19 9.23 -8.90 0.75
CA THR A 19 10.51 -9.06 0.04
C THR A 19 11.19 -10.37 0.37
N THR A 20 10.61 -11.19 1.24
CA THR A 20 11.15 -12.50 1.61
C THR A 20 10.75 -13.52 0.53
N ILE A 21 11.74 -14.23 -0.02
CA ILE A 21 11.52 -15.25 -1.03
C ILE A 21 10.76 -16.44 -0.40
N GLY A 22 9.80 -17.00 -1.12
CA GLY A 22 9.02 -18.17 -0.69
C GLY A 22 7.86 -17.89 0.27
N THR A 23 7.62 -16.63 0.66
CA THR A 23 6.45 -16.24 1.47
C THR A 23 5.31 -15.70 0.59
N LYS A 24 4.13 -15.47 1.18
CA LYS A 24 3.03 -14.77 0.50
C LYS A 24 3.52 -13.42 -0.01
N TYR A 25 3.55 -13.25 -1.33
CA TYR A 25 4.10 -12.07 -1.97
C TYR A 25 3.29 -10.80 -1.67
N LYS A 26 1.96 -10.88 -1.68
CA LYS A 26 1.05 -9.74 -1.47
C LYS A 26 0.35 -9.90 -0.12
N ILE A 27 0.62 -8.96 0.78
CA ILE A 27 0.15 -8.98 2.18
C ILE A 27 -1.12 -8.17 2.35
N ALA A 28 -1.17 -6.98 1.76
CA ALA A 28 -2.33 -6.12 1.77
C ALA A 28 -2.47 -5.35 0.46
N VAL A 29 -3.69 -4.95 0.15
CA VAL A 29 -4.03 -4.04 -0.95
C VAL A 29 -4.89 -2.95 -0.36
N VAL A 30 -4.44 -1.70 -0.44
CA VAL A 30 -5.15 -0.52 0.02
C VAL A 30 -5.66 0.23 -1.20
N PRO A 31 -6.94 0.04 -1.60
CA PRO A 31 -7.51 0.77 -2.73
C PRO A 31 -7.78 2.23 -2.36
N TYR A 32 -7.87 3.09 -3.37
CA TYR A 32 -8.34 4.47 -3.24
C TYR A 32 -9.27 4.81 -4.41
N ILE A 33 -10.13 5.80 -4.20
CA ILE A 33 -11.11 6.22 -5.20
C ILE A 33 -10.43 7.13 -6.23
N LEU A 34 -10.75 6.93 -7.50
CA LEU A 34 -10.45 7.91 -8.54
C LEU A 34 -11.67 8.79 -8.75
N THR A 35 -11.49 10.09 -8.55
CA THR A 35 -12.46 11.13 -8.84
C THR A 35 -11.92 12.06 -9.93
N ASP A 36 -12.80 12.78 -10.61
CA ASP A 36 -12.43 13.82 -11.57
C ASP A 36 -11.87 15.08 -10.89
N ASP A 37 -12.18 15.28 -9.61
CA ASP A 37 -11.58 16.32 -8.79
C ASP A 37 -10.16 15.93 -8.36
N GLU A 38 -9.16 16.67 -8.85
CA GLU A 38 -7.74 16.41 -8.62
C GLU A 38 -7.34 16.52 -7.14
N ILE A 39 -7.96 17.45 -6.40
CA ILE A 39 -7.68 17.68 -4.98
C ILE A 39 -8.13 16.47 -4.17
N THR A 40 -9.37 16.04 -4.36
CA THR A 40 -9.94 14.86 -3.72
C THR A 40 -9.17 13.61 -4.09
N GLN A 41 -8.87 13.42 -5.38
CA GLN A 41 -8.09 12.27 -5.85
C GLN A 41 -6.71 12.21 -5.19
N THR A 42 -6.02 13.35 -5.08
CA THR A 42 -4.71 13.44 -4.42
C THR A 42 -4.81 13.10 -2.95
N LYS A 43 -5.84 13.61 -2.26
CA LYS A 43 -6.08 13.32 -0.85
C LYS A 43 -6.33 11.83 -0.61
N GLU A 44 -7.25 11.22 -1.35
CA GLU A 44 -7.60 9.79 -1.24
C GLU A 44 -6.37 8.89 -1.51
N LYS A 45 -5.58 9.23 -2.53
CA LYS A 45 -4.35 8.50 -2.87
C LYS A 45 -3.31 8.58 -1.77
N ASN A 46 -3.15 9.75 -1.13
CA ASN A 46 -2.20 9.97 -0.04
C ASN A 46 -2.63 9.25 1.24
N GLU A 47 -3.91 9.31 1.60
CA GLU A 47 -4.45 8.56 2.74
C GLU A 47 -4.22 7.06 2.58
N ALA A 48 -4.52 6.51 1.40
CA ALA A 48 -4.24 5.10 1.11
C ALA A 48 -2.73 4.76 1.16
N LEU A 49 -1.85 5.70 0.82
CA LEU A 49 -0.40 5.51 0.96
C LEU A 49 0.00 5.43 2.43
N GLU A 50 -0.47 6.37 3.26
CA GLU A 50 -0.19 6.39 4.71
C GLU A 50 -0.65 5.10 5.39
N HIS A 51 -1.84 4.61 5.03
CA HIS A 51 -2.36 3.33 5.53
C HIS A 51 -1.46 2.16 5.10
N ALA A 52 -1.02 2.11 3.83
CA ALA A 52 -0.13 1.05 3.35
C ALA A 52 1.25 1.10 4.03
N GLU A 53 1.79 2.29 4.27
CA GLU A 53 3.04 2.49 4.99
C GLU A 53 2.92 2.07 6.46
N PHE A 54 1.82 2.41 7.11
CA PHE A 54 1.53 1.99 8.48
C PHE A 54 1.47 0.45 8.58
N ILE A 55 0.73 -0.21 7.69
CA ILE A 55 0.68 -1.68 7.63
C ILE A 55 2.09 -2.25 7.44
N SER A 56 2.85 -1.74 6.47
CA SER A 56 4.22 -2.20 6.22
C SER A 56 5.12 -2.01 7.46
N LYS A 57 4.98 -0.89 8.17
CA LYS A 57 5.72 -0.61 9.41
C LYS A 57 5.38 -1.60 10.52
N CYS A 58 4.12 -2.00 10.66
CA CYS A 58 3.70 -3.04 11.62
C CYS A 58 4.36 -4.39 11.34
N PHE A 59 4.50 -4.79 10.08
CA PHE A 59 5.17 -6.06 9.72
C PHE A 59 6.70 -5.99 9.80
N ASN A 60 7.27 -4.80 9.61
CA ASN A 60 8.72 -4.56 9.64
C ASN A 60 9.26 -4.31 11.05
N LYS A 61 8.46 -3.80 11.99
CA LYS A 61 8.84 -3.72 13.40
C LYS A 61 8.79 -5.12 14.01
N LYS A 62 9.91 -5.58 14.56
CA LYS A 62 9.87 -6.62 15.59
C LYS A 62 9.35 -5.95 16.87
N ILE A 63 8.25 -6.47 17.40
CA ILE A 63 7.93 -6.30 18.82
C ILE A 63 8.98 -7.06 19.62
#